data_AF-A0A1I4CKC6-F1
#
_entry.id   AF-A0A1I4CKC6-F1
#
_cell.length_a   1.000
_cell.length_b   1.000
_cell.length_c   1.000
_cell.angle_alpha   90.00
_cell.angle_beta   90.00
_cell.angle_gamma   90.00
#
_symmetry.space_group_name_H-M   'P 1'
#
loop_
_entity.id
_entity.type
_entity.pdbx_description
1 polymer ?
#
loop_
_entity_poly.entity_id
_entity_poly.type
_entity_poly.pdbx_seq_one_letter_code
_entity_poly.pdbx_strand_id
1 'polypeptide(L)' 'MRSYHSLDRIRLTWRPPDWEHDSTVQVTVRTTGGKTTLRFHQERLADVGERARQRAYWTDVVERIGETLGKT' A
#
# COMPACT_ATOMS: atom_id res chain seq x y z
N MET A 1 -10.19 -5.41 -7.85
CA MET A 1 -9.10 -4.60 -8.46
C MET A 1 -9.74 -3.44 -9.23
N ARG A 2 -9.27 -2.20 -9.07
CA ARG A 2 -9.84 -0.99 -9.73
C ARG A 2 -9.09 -0.57 -11.00
N SER A 3 -7.76 -0.68 -11.00
CA SER A 3 -6.93 -0.50 -12.20
C SER A 3 -5.58 -1.21 -12.04
N TYR A 4 -4.94 -1.54 -13.17
CA TYR A 4 -3.64 -2.20 -13.20
C TYR A 4 -2.82 -1.69 -14.39
N HIS A 5 -1.58 -1.28 -14.10
CA HIS A 5 -0.57 -0.90 -15.09
C HIS A 5 0.69 -1.68 -14.77
N SER A 6 1.07 -2.58 -15.68
CA SER A 6 2.22 -3.47 -15.51
C SER A 6 3.48 -2.68 -15.17
N LEU A 7 4.20 -3.13 -14.15
CA LEU A 7 5.47 -2.53 -13.66
C LEU A 7 5.38 -1.04 -13.26
N ASP A 8 4.18 -0.46 -13.13
CA ASP A 8 3.97 0.93 -12.72
C ASP A 8 3.10 1.01 -11.45
N ARG A 9 1.83 0.60 -11.54
CA ARG A 9 0.89 0.75 -10.42
C ARG A 9 -0.28 -0.23 -10.46
N ILE A 10 -0.83 -0.50 -9.28
CA ILE A 10 -2.12 -1.16 -9.10
C ILE A 10 -2.98 -0.33 -8.15
N ARG A 11 -4.30 -0.26 -8.40
CA ARG A 11 -5.27 0.39 -7.52
C ARG A 11 -6.33 -0.62 -7.09
N LEU A 12 -6.60 -0.69 -5.79
CA LEU A 12 -7.45 -1.70 -5.16
C LEU A 12 -8.52 -1.03 -4.31
N THR A 13 -9.71 -1.65 -4.26
CA THR A 13 -10.67 -1.39 -3.19
C THR A 13 -10.13 -2.05 -1.92
N TRP A 14 -10.15 -1.32 -0.81
CA TRP A 14 -9.64 -1.80 0.47
C TRP A 14 -10.66 -1.50 1.57
N ARG A 15 -11.11 -2.55 2.24
CA ARG A 15 -12.08 -2.48 3.34
C ARG A 15 -11.69 -3.51 4.40
N PRO A 16 -11.01 -3.09 5.49
CA PRO A 16 -10.89 -3.89 6.70
C PRO A 16 -12.26 -4.42 7.15
N PRO A 17 -12.32 -5.62 7.76
CA PRO A 17 -13.60 -6.27 8.09
C PRO A 17 -14.52 -5.44 8.99
N ASP A 18 -13.95 -4.57 9.81
CA ASP A 18 -14.66 -3.71 10.78
C ASP A 18 -15.00 -2.31 10.22
N TRP A 19 -14.78 -2.05 8.93
CA TRP A 19 -15.15 -0.78 8.30
C TRP A 19 -16.49 -0.88 7.59
N GLU A 20 -17.28 0.19 7.66
CA GLU A 20 -18.54 0.34 6.94
C GLU A 20 -18.41 1.01 5.56
N HIS A 21 -17.19 1.45 5.21
CA HIS A 21 -16.91 2.09 3.92
C HIS A 21 -15.66 1.54 3.24
N ASP A 22 -15.63 1.73 1.92
CA ASP A 22 -14.45 1.44 1.11
C ASP A 22 -13.44 2.58 1.17
N SER A 23 -12.18 2.20 1.32
CA SER A 23 -11.05 3.04 0.96
C SER A 23 -10.45 2.59 -0.36
N THR A 24 -9.53 3.40 -0.90
CA THR A 24 -8.79 3.02 -2.10
C THR A 24 -7.30 3.05 -1.81
N VAL A 25 -6.63 1.93 -2.08
CA VAL A 25 -5.18 1.79 -1.96
C VAL A 25 -4.58 1.78 -3.36
N GLN A 26 -3.59 2.63 -3.58
CA GLN A 26 -2.73 2.60 -4.75
C GLN A 26 -1.33 2.14 -4.31
N VAL A 27 -0.82 1.12 -4.99
CA VAL A 27 0.56 0.66 -4.85
C VAL A 27 1.30 1.06 -6.12
N THR A 28 2.44 1.73 -5.98
CA THR A 28 3.27 2.19 -7.10
C THR A 28 4.68 1.67 -6.95
N VAL A 29 5.26 1.23 -8.07
CA VAL A 29 6.65 0.80 -8.19
C VAL A 29 7.40 1.83 -9.04
N ARG A 30 8.55 2.29 -8.56
CA ARG A 30 9.42 3.22 -9.29
C ARG A 30 10.85 2.72 -9.24
N THR A 31 11.49 2.62 -10.39
CA THR A 31 12.91 2.29 -10.48
C THR A 31 13.73 3.56 -10.68
N THR A 32 14.78 3.76 -9.87
CA THR A 32 15.68 4.91 -9.97
C THR A 32 17.05 4.55 -9.44
N GLY A 33 18.11 4.80 -10.23
CA GLY A 33 19.50 4.59 -9.78
C GLY A 33 19.81 3.18 -9.28
N GLY A 34 19.30 2.14 -9.98
CA GLY A 34 19.47 0.74 -9.59
C GLY A 34 18.65 0.29 -8.37
N LYS A 35 17.83 1.17 -7.81
CA LYS A 35 16.94 0.88 -6.67
C LYS A 35 15.49 0.85 -7.13
N THR A 36 14.66 0.10 -6.40
CA THR A 36 13.21 0.06 -6.58
C THR A 36 12.53 0.64 -5.35
N THR A 37 11.67 1.63 -5.55
CA THR A 37 10.82 2.24 -4.52
C THR A 37 9.41 1.68 -4.65
N LEU A 38 8.91 1.10 -3.56
CA LEU A 38 7.50 0.73 -3.40
C LEU A 38 6.78 1.80 -2.57
N ARG A 39 5.65 2.32 -3.04
CA ARG A 39 4.85 3.32 -2.33
C ARG A 39 3.41 2.88 -2.19
N PHE A 40 2.87 2.99 -0.98
CA PHE A 40 1.45 2.88 -0.67
C PHE A 40 0.84 4.27 -0.52
N HIS A 41 -0.27 4.52 -1.21
CA HIS A 41 -1.10 5.70 -1.03
C HIS A 41 -2.54 5.26 -0.79
N GLN A 42 -3.16 5.77 0.28
CA GLN A 42 -4.53 5.41 0.63
C GLN A 42 -5.40 6.64 0.78
N GLU A 43 -6.57 6.58 0.13
CA GLU A 43 -7.56 7.64 0.08
C GLU A 43 -8.87 7.18 0.71
N ARG A 44 -9.72 8.14 1.09
CA ARG A 44 -11.06 7.91 1.69
C ARG A 44 -11.00 7.23 3.07
N LEU A 45 -10.07 7.70 3.91
CA LEU A 45 -10.04 7.40 5.34
C LEU A 45 -10.96 8.40 6.06
N ALA A 46 -11.79 7.91 6.97
CA ALA A 46 -12.77 8.72 7.69
C ALA A 46 -12.12 9.69 8.67
N ASP A 47 -11.07 9.26 9.37
CA ASP A 47 -10.49 10.04 10.45
C ASP A 47 -8.99 9.76 10.71
N VAL A 48 -8.47 10.38 11.76
CA VAL A 48 -7.08 10.22 12.20
C VAL A 48 -6.78 8.82 12.77
N GLY A 49 -7.77 8.15 13.34
CA GLY A 49 -7.65 6.80 13.89
C GLY A 49 -7.45 5.78 12.78
N GLU A 50 -8.27 5.84 11.73
CA GLU A 50 -8.09 5.02 10.53
C GLU A 50 -6.74 5.28 9.87
N ARG A 51 -6.33 6.55 9.78
CA ARG A 51 -5.01 6.92 9.24
C ARG A 51 -3.87 6.32 10.04
N ALA A 52 -3.93 6.39 11.37
CA ALA A 52 -2.90 5.81 12.23
C ALA A 52 -2.86 4.28 12.07
N ARG A 53 -4.02 3.61 12.10
CA ARG A 53 -4.12 2.16 11.93
C ARG A 53 -3.59 1.70 10.57
N GLN A 54 -3.99 2.35 9.49
CA GLN A 54 -3.50 1.98 8.16
C GLN A 54 -2.02 2.29 7.97
N ARG A 55 -1.52 3.39 8.54
CA ARG A 55 -0.09 3.68 8.52
C ARG A 55 0.72 2.57 9.18
N ALA A 56 0.31 2.11 10.36
CA ALA A 56 0.96 1.00 11.05
C ALA A 56 0.92 -0.28 10.21
N TYR A 57 -0.25 -0.62 9.65
CA TYR A 57 -0.41 -1.79 8.80
C TYR A 57 0.50 -1.76 7.56
N TRP A 58 0.55 -0.64 6.83
CA TRP A 58 1.39 -0.54 5.62
C TRP A 58 2.89 -0.47 5.94
N THR A 59 3.28 0.06 7.10
CA THR A 59 4.67 -0.03 7.58
C THR A 59 5.09 -1.49 7.77
N ASP A 60 4.31 -2.29 8.49
CA ASP A 60 4.58 -3.73 8.69
C ASP A 60 4.67 -4.49 7.35
N VAL A 61 3.77 -4.19 6.41
CA VAL A 61 3.81 -4.78 5.07
C VAL A 61 5.11 -4.43 4.32
N VAL A 62 5.57 -3.17 4.37
CA VAL A 62 6.83 -2.75 3.74
C VAL A 62 8.03 -3.44 4.37
N GLU A 63 8.06 -3.57 5.69
CA GLU A 63 9.13 -4.26 6.42
C GLU A 63 9.21 -5.73 6.02
N ARG A 64 8.08 -6.45 6.03
CA ARG A 64 8.00 -7.85 5.59
C ARG A 64 8.42 -8.05 4.14
N ILE A 65 8.06 -7.13 3.25
CA ILE A 65 8.51 -7.16 1.85
C ILE A 65 10.03 -6.98 1.79
N GLY A 66 10.57 -6.01 2.54
CA GLY A 66 12.01 -5.77 2.64
C GLY A 66 12.77 -7.00 3.14
N GLU A 67 12.29 -7.66 4.20
CA GLU A 67 12.87 -8.90 4.73
C GLU A 67 12.82 -10.05 3.72
N THR A 68 11.70 -10.19 3.01
CA THR A 68 11.52 -11.26 2.01
C THR A 68 12.44 -11.07 0.82
N LEU A 69 12.62 -9.82 0.35
CA LEU A 69 13.50 -9.50 -0.77
C LEU A 69 14.98 -9.41 -0.36
N GLY A 70 15.26 -9.15 0.92
CA GLY A 70 16.62 -9.06 1.47
C GLY A 70 17.21 -10.40 1.89
N LYS A 71 16.41 -11.46 2.02
CA LYS A 71 16.91 -12.84 2.10
C LYS A 71 17.46 -13.24 0.73
N THR A 72 18.77 -13.12 0.59
CA THR A 72 19.56 -13.71 -0.52
C THR A 72 20.33 -14.90 0.02
#